data_AF-A0AAX4HK95-F1
#
_entry.id   AF-A0AAX4HK95-F1
#
_cell.length_a   1.000
_cell.length_b   1.000
_cell.length_c   1.000
_cell.angle_alpha   90.00
_cell.angle_beta   90.00
_cell.angle_gamma   90.00
#
_symmetry.space_group_name_H-M   'P 1'
#
loop_
_entity.id
_entity.type
_entity.pdbx_description
1 polymer ?
#
loop_
_entity_poly.entity_id
_entity_poly.type
_entity_poly.pdbx_seq_one_letter_code
_entity_poly.pdbx_strand_id
1 'polypeptide(L)'
;MKAKDCTRPNRMVIMRYFALSLILVSVEMVHACELVEIIHNEKKVKVCFNKKTERYLSAECKSIETCFIQKKIEFKFFPDQSPGFSLCYQLEGKPFFAEVSGKSEKVPMCFKAPYYVDQEHLFMSFKKVKP
;
A
#
# COMPACT_ATOMS: atom_id res chain seq x y z
N MET A 1 -70.65 13.58 39.97
CA MET A 1 -71.38 12.44 39.35
C MET A 1 -71.88 12.86 37.97
N LYS A 2 -71.86 11.93 36.99
CA LYS A 2 -72.02 12.05 35.52
C LYS A 2 -70.73 12.54 34.82
N ALA A 3 -69.81 11.70 34.30
CA ALA A 3 -69.85 10.55 33.38
C ALA A 3 -69.93 10.93 31.89
N LYS A 4 -69.19 10.14 31.10
CA LYS A 4 -69.17 9.98 29.63
C LYS A 4 -68.16 10.83 28.86
N ASP A 5 -67.59 10.35 27.78
CA ASP A 5 -67.15 9.02 27.34
C ASP A 5 -66.35 9.28 26.06
N CYS A 6 -65.58 8.27 25.67
CA CYS A 6 -64.67 8.20 24.54
C CYS A 6 -65.29 8.54 23.18
N THR A 7 -64.55 9.23 22.30
CA THR A 7 -64.51 8.89 20.86
C THR A 7 -63.31 9.52 20.14
N ARG A 8 -62.40 8.70 19.61
CA ARG A 8 -61.54 9.04 18.46
C ARG A 8 -62.36 8.87 17.18
N PRO A 9 -62.01 9.57 16.07
CA PRO A 9 -61.50 8.78 14.94
C PRO A 9 -60.40 9.46 14.09
N ASN A 10 -59.44 8.61 13.71
CA ASN A 10 -58.80 8.46 12.40
C ASN A 10 -58.78 9.62 11.38
N ARG A 11 -57.55 10.04 11.01
CA ARG A 11 -57.06 10.19 9.62
C ARG A 11 -55.55 10.50 9.67
N MET A 12 -54.69 9.52 9.39
CA MET A 12 -54.16 9.22 8.05
C MET A 12 -53.38 10.40 7.44
N VAL A 13 -52.06 10.43 7.68
CA VAL A 13 -51.09 10.88 6.65
C VAL A 13 -49.88 9.95 6.72
N ILE A 14 -49.86 9.00 5.81
CA ILE A 14 -48.66 8.30 5.36
C ILE A 14 -47.82 9.36 4.64
N MET A 15 -46.69 9.78 5.22
CA MET A 15 -45.73 10.64 4.52
C MET A 15 -44.32 10.07 4.61
N ARG A 16 -44.01 9.28 3.58
CA ARG A 16 -42.81 9.37 2.74
C ARG A 16 -41.46 9.25 3.48
N TYR A 17 -40.96 8.03 3.43
CA TYR A 17 -39.58 7.70 3.05
C TYR A 17 -38.80 8.89 2.48
N PHE A 18 -37.92 9.45 3.28
CA PHE A 18 -36.66 9.99 2.79
C PHE A 18 -35.58 9.42 3.69
N ALA A 19 -35.19 8.20 3.35
CA ALA A 19 -33.88 7.67 3.70
C ALA A 19 -32.87 8.67 3.17
N LEU A 20 -32.44 9.60 4.02
CA LEU A 20 -31.29 10.45 3.75
C LEU A 20 -30.11 9.49 3.71
N SER A 21 -29.86 8.99 2.52
CA SER A 21 -28.67 8.24 2.19
C SER A 21 -27.54 9.24 2.42
N LEU A 22 -26.90 9.14 3.58
CA LEU A 22 -25.56 9.69 3.75
C LEU A 22 -24.71 8.95 2.72
N ILE A 23 -24.63 9.51 1.52
CA ILE A 23 -23.61 9.18 0.55
C ILE A 23 -22.33 9.70 1.20
N LEU A 24 -21.71 8.85 2.02
CA LEU A 24 -20.31 8.97 2.35
C LEU A 24 -19.59 8.92 1.01
N VAL A 25 -19.28 10.12 0.50
CA VAL A 25 -18.32 10.29 -0.58
C VAL A 25 -17.03 9.70 -0.04
N SER A 26 -16.78 8.44 -0.39
CA SER A 26 -15.48 7.80 -0.25
C SER A 26 -14.54 8.54 -1.18
N VAL A 27 -13.99 9.65 -0.69
CA VAL A 27 -12.91 10.40 -1.32
C VAL A 27 -11.70 9.48 -1.31
N GLU A 28 -11.62 8.69 -2.39
CA GLU A 28 -10.42 8.37 -3.14
C GLU A 28 -9.11 8.65 -2.40
N MET A 29 -8.65 7.67 -1.61
CA MET A 29 -7.22 7.51 -1.40
C MET A 29 -6.59 6.87 -2.64
N VAL A 30 -6.64 7.58 -3.77
CA VAL A 30 -5.76 7.28 -4.90
C VAL A 30 -4.37 7.66 -4.40
N HIS A 31 -3.66 6.64 -3.93
CA HIS A 31 -2.23 6.72 -3.66
C HIS A 31 -1.61 7.22 -4.96
N ALA A 32 -1.03 8.43 -4.94
CA ALA A 32 -0.49 9.09 -6.12
C ALA A 32 0.70 8.28 -6.66
N CYS A 33 0.36 7.28 -7.46
CA CYS A 33 1.25 6.35 -8.11
C CYS A 33 1.59 6.93 -9.48
N GLU A 34 2.79 7.45 -9.62
CA GLU A 34 3.33 7.84 -10.92
C GLU A 34 4.05 6.64 -11.52
N LEU A 35 3.69 6.24 -12.75
CA LEU A 35 4.39 5.17 -13.43
C LEU A 35 5.75 5.66 -13.90
N VAL A 36 6.80 4.97 -13.46
CA VAL A 36 8.20 5.26 -13.81
C VAL A 36 8.83 4.01 -14.42
N GLU A 37 9.75 4.19 -15.36
CA GLU A 37 10.51 3.09 -15.98
C GLU A 37 11.83 2.86 -15.25
N ILE A 38 12.12 1.59 -14.96
CA ILE A 38 13.43 1.12 -14.50
C ILE A 38 14.01 0.10 -15.48
N ILE A 39 15.33 -0.09 -15.46
CA ILE A 39 16.02 -1.10 -16.27
C ILE A 39 16.39 -2.31 -15.40
N HIS A 40 15.94 -3.50 -15.77
CA HIS A 40 16.30 -4.78 -15.15
C HIS A 40 16.52 -5.86 -16.21
N ASN A 41 17.70 -6.49 -16.24
CA ASN A 41 18.14 -7.44 -17.27
C ASN A 41 17.90 -6.91 -18.69
N GLU A 42 18.36 -5.68 -18.97
CA GLU A 42 18.23 -5.01 -20.28
C GLU A 42 16.79 -4.73 -20.73
N LYS A 43 15.80 -4.99 -19.87
CA LYS A 43 14.38 -4.71 -20.14
C LYS A 43 13.91 -3.52 -19.33
N LYS A 44 13.08 -2.69 -19.97
CA LYS A 44 12.31 -1.64 -19.31
C LYS A 44 11.14 -2.24 -18.56
N VAL A 45 11.04 -1.94 -17.27
CA VAL A 45 9.97 -2.38 -16.39
C VAL A 45 9.27 -1.14 -15.84
N LYS A 46 7.95 -1.12 -15.91
CA LYS A 46 7.15 -0.06 -15.29
C LYS A 46 6.94 -0.37 -13.82
N VAL A 47 7.27 0.59 -12.96
CA VAL A 47 7.04 0.54 -11.52
C VAL A 47 6.24 1.77 -11.07
N CYS A 48 5.56 1.64 -9.96
CA CYS A 48 4.89 2.72 -9.27
C CYS A 48 5.88 3.51 -8.42
N PHE A 49 5.94 4.83 -8.63
CA PHE A 49 6.60 5.77 -7.73
C PHE A 49 5.55 6.48 -6.87
N ASN A 50 5.64 6.28 -5.56
CA ASN A 50 4.79 6.98 -4.60
C ASN A 50 5.46 8.30 -4.19
N LYS A 51 4.99 9.43 -4.71
CA LYS A 51 5.57 10.76 -4.44
C LYS A 51 5.54 11.16 -2.97
N LYS A 52 4.56 10.67 -2.19
CA LYS A 52 4.40 11.04 -0.78
C LYS A 52 5.48 10.39 0.10
N THR A 53 5.87 9.17 -0.24
CA THR A 53 6.82 8.39 0.55
C THR A 53 8.17 8.23 -0.14
N GLU A 54 8.29 8.73 -1.38
CA GLU A 54 9.45 8.59 -2.26
C GLU A 54 9.86 7.13 -2.50
N ARG A 55 8.87 6.23 -2.61
CA ARG A 55 9.09 4.78 -2.75
C ARG A 55 8.85 4.28 -4.16
N TYR A 56 9.69 3.35 -4.60
CA TYR A 56 9.44 2.56 -5.81
C TYR A 56 8.89 1.19 -5.43
N LEU A 57 7.75 0.83 -6.02
CA LEU A 57 7.04 -0.43 -5.81
C LEU A 57 6.50 -0.94 -7.14
N SER A 58 6.35 -2.25 -7.36
CA SER A 58 5.58 -2.71 -8.53
C SER A 58 4.13 -2.25 -8.43
N ALA A 59 3.45 -2.06 -9.55
CA ALA A 59 2.08 -1.55 -9.57
C ALA A 59 1.10 -2.50 -8.85
N GLU A 60 1.36 -3.81 -8.88
CA GLU A 60 0.57 -4.80 -8.15
C GLU A 60 0.84 -4.76 -6.64
N CYS A 61 1.93 -4.11 -6.22
CA CYS A 61 2.38 -4.09 -4.85
C CYS A 61 1.86 -2.89 -4.06
N LYS A 62 0.72 -3.08 -3.37
CA LYS A 62 0.10 -2.03 -2.53
C LYS A 62 0.95 -1.62 -1.33
N SER A 63 1.70 -2.55 -0.75
CA SER A 63 2.60 -2.31 0.38
C SER A 63 3.74 -3.32 0.40
N ILE A 64 4.87 -2.94 1.00
CA ILE A 64 6.05 -3.82 1.14
C ILE A 64 5.69 -5.09 1.91
N GLU A 65 4.89 -4.93 2.96
CA GLU A 65 4.42 -6.01 3.82
C GLU A 65 3.67 -7.06 3.02
N THR A 66 2.81 -6.61 2.10
CA THR A 66 1.94 -7.50 1.32
C THR A 66 2.71 -8.33 0.29
N CYS A 67 3.77 -7.77 -0.30
CA CYS A 67 4.46 -8.40 -1.44
C CYS A 67 5.75 -9.12 -1.06
N PHE A 68 6.42 -8.66 0.00
CA PHE A 68 7.74 -9.15 0.40
C PHE A 68 7.74 -9.79 1.79
N ILE A 69 6.87 -9.35 2.71
CA ILE A 69 6.88 -9.84 4.10
C ILE A 69 5.86 -10.96 4.27
N GLN A 70 6.17 -12.13 3.71
CA GLN A 70 5.31 -13.32 3.82
C GLN A 70 5.59 -14.15 5.09
N LYS A 71 6.75 -13.94 5.74
CA LYS A 71 7.19 -14.70 6.91
C LYS A 71 7.99 -13.78 7.84
N LYS A 72 7.95 -14.05 9.15
CA LYS A 72 8.91 -13.46 10.08
C LYS A 72 10.29 -14.01 9.74
N ILE A 73 11.20 -13.14 9.31
CA ILE A 73 12.60 -13.50 9.11
C ILE A 73 13.43 -12.80 10.18
N GLU A 74 14.34 -13.55 10.79
CA GLU A 74 15.42 -12.96 11.57
C GLU A 74 16.45 -12.42 10.58
N PHE A 75 16.57 -11.10 10.54
CA PHE A 75 17.47 -10.47 9.60
C PHE A 75 18.93 -10.69 10.00
N LYS A 76 19.69 -11.37 9.14
CA LYS A 76 21.11 -11.71 9.37
C LYS A 76 22.00 -11.02 8.34
N PHE A 77 22.96 -10.22 8.78
CA PHE A 77 23.95 -9.60 7.90
C PHE A 77 25.24 -9.30 8.68
N PHE A 78 26.37 -9.28 7.97
CA PHE A 78 27.66 -8.90 8.55
C PHE A 78 27.88 -7.38 8.43
N PRO A 79 28.71 -6.76 9.28
CA PRO A 79 28.94 -5.31 9.27
C PRO A 79 29.50 -4.75 7.95
N ASP A 80 30.14 -5.60 7.14
CA ASP A 80 30.72 -5.28 5.84
C ASP A 80 29.73 -5.44 4.67
N GLN A 81 28.50 -5.88 4.93
CA GLN A 81 27.46 -6.09 3.91
C GLN A 81 26.43 -4.96 3.88
N SER A 82 25.91 -4.66 2.69
CA SER A 82 24.74 -3.78 2.54
C SER A 82 23.49 -4.46 3.12
N PRO A 83 22.85 -3.88 4.18
CA PRO A 83 21.71 -4.51 4.82
C PRO A 83 20.53 -4.74 3.85
N GLY A 84 20.25 -3.77 2.97
CA GLY A 84 19.19 -3.91 1.97
C GLY A 84 19.42 -5.08 1.01
N PHE A 85 20.68 -5.28 0.59
CA PHE A 85 21.04 -6.36 -0.34
C PHE A 85 20.92 -7.72 0.35
N SER A 86 21.47 -7.84 1.56
CA SER A 86 21.36 -9.05 2.37
C SER A 86 19.89 -9.41 2.65
N LEU A 87 19.05 -8.40 2.89
CA LEU A 87 17.62 -8.60 3.12
C LEU A 87 16.91 -9.10 1.85
N CYS A 88 17.21 -8.50 0.70
CA CYS A 88 16.63 -8.94 -0.57
C CYS A 88 16.95 -10.41 -0.85
N TYR A 89 18.20 -10.85 -0.64
CA TYR A 89 18.57 -12.25 -0.79
C TYR A 89 17.84 -13.18 0.19
N GLN A 90 17.72 -12.79 1.46
CA GLN A 90 16.99 -13.57 2.46
C GLN A 90 15.49 -13.71 2.16
N LEU A 91 14.94 -12.79 1.38
CA LEU A 91 13.57 -12.83 0.90
C LEU A 91 13.43 -13.58 -0.43
N GLU A 92 14.46 -14.31 -0.87
CA GLU A 92 14.51 -15.03 -2.15
C GLU A 92 14.43 -14.08 -3.36
N GLY A 93 14.80 -12.81 -3.17
CA GLY A 93 14.86 -11.81 -4.21
C GLY A 93 16.24 -11.70 -4.85
N LYS A 94 16.30 -10.95 -5.96
CA LYS A 94 17.52 -10.56 -6.67
C LYS A 94 17.75 -9.06 -6.49
N PRO A 95 18.80 -8.64 -5.75
CA PRO A 95 19.15 -7.23 -5.64
C PRO A 95 19.88 -6.75 -6.90
N PHE A 96 19.67 -5.48 -7.26
CA PHE A 96 20.34 -4.82 -8.37
C PHE A 96 20.29 -3.30 -8.21
N PHE A 97 21.09 -2.56 -8.98
CA PHE A 97 21.01 -1.10 -9.08
C PHE A 97 20.24 -0.72 -10.34
N ALA A 98 19.06 -0.13 -10.16
CA ALA A 98 18.19 0.29 -11.24
C ALA A 98 18.54 1.70 -11.72
N GLU A 99 18.62 1.88 -13.02
CA GLU A 99 18.55 3.20 -13.64
C GLU A 99 17.08 3.60 -13.74
N VAL A 100 16.73 4.72 -13.10
CA VAL A 100 15.38 5.26 -13.07
C VAL A 100 15.32 6.45 -14.02
N SER A 101 14.36 6.46 -14.93
CA SER A 101 14.19 7.60 -15.84
C SER A 101 14.02 8.92 -15.07
N GLY A 102 14.83 9.92 -15.41
CA GLY A 102 14.81 11.23 -14.75
C GLY A 102 15.61 11.33 -13.45
N LYS A 103 16.30 10.27 -12.99
CA LYS A 103 17.30 10.34 -11.92
C LYS A 103 18.71 10.16 -12.46
N SER A 104 19.65 10.93 -11.92
CA SER A 104 21.08 10.82 -12.25
C SER A 104 21.74 9.62 -11.58
N GLU A 105 21.25 9.22 -10.41
CA GLU A 105 21.81 8.14 -9.61
C GLU A 105 20.99 6.86 -9.75
N LYS A 106 21.68 5.72 -9.65
CA LYS A 106 21.04 4.40 -9.65
C LYS A 106 20.41 4.13 -8.28
N VAL A 107 19.19 3.60 -8.29
CA VAL A 107 18.45 3.25 -7.08
C VAL A 107 18.64 1.76 -6.77
N PRO A 108 19.03 1.36 -5.55
CA PRO A 108 19.11 -0.04 -5.18
C PRO A 108 17.70 -0.65 -5.11
N MET A 109 17.44 -1.67 -5.92
CA MET A 109 16.14 -2.34 -6.06
C MET A 109 16.22 -3.83 -5.75
N CYS A 110 15.15 -4.39 -5.21
CA CYS A 110 14.95 -5.83 -5.01
C CYS A 110 13.86 -6.32 -5.97
N PHE A 111 14.15 -7.39 -6.70
CA PHE A 111 13.18 -8.09 -7.53
C PHE A 111 12.83 -9.45 -6.92
N LYS A 112 11.55 -9.71 -6.67
CA LYS A 112 11.01 -11.02 -6.27
C LYS A 112 9.78 -11.30 -7.11
N ALA A 113 9.92 -12.09 -8.17
CA ALA A 113 8.93 -12.23 -9.23
C ALA A 113 7.47 -12.33 -8.72
N PRO A 114 6.54 -11.46 -9.17
CA PRO A 114 6.69 -10.36 -10.14
C PRO A 114 7.05 -9.00 -9.53
N TYR A 115 7.32 -8.92 -8.23
CA TYR A 115 7.38 -7.68 -7.45
C TYR A 115 8.75 -6.98 -7.53
N TYR A 116 8.69 -5.66 -7.49
CA TYR A 116 9.84 -4.74 -7.44
C TYR A 116 9.66 -3.82 -6.24
N VAL A 117 10.75 -3.52 -5.52
CA VAL A 117 10.76 -2.57 -4.41
C VAL A 117 12.14 -1.96 -4.26
N ASP A 118 12.25 -0.68 -3.87
CA ASP A 118 13.56 -0.17 -3.47
C ASP A 118 14.03 -0.78 -2.15
N GLN A 119 15.32 -1.10 -2.08
CA GLN A 119 15.87 -1.87 -0.98
C GLN A 119 15.96 -1.10 0.33
N GLU A 120 16.12 0.21 0.28
CA GLU A 120 16.22 1.05 1.47
C GLU A 120 14.89 1.03 2.22
N HIS A 121 13.79 1.23 1.49
CA HIS A 121 12.46 1.16 2.09
C HIS A 121 12.05 -0.25 2.48
N LEU A 122 12.44 -1.26 1.71
CA LEU A 122 12.27 -2.66 2.11
C LEU A 122 12.92 -2.90 3.48
N PHE A 123 14.15 -2.44 3.67
CA PHE A 123 14.86 -2.57 4.94
C PHE A 123 14.17 -1.81 6.08
N MET A 124 13.69 -0.59 5.83
CA MET A 124 12.96 0.20 6.83
C MET A 124 11.67 -0.50 7.31
N SER A 125 10.95 -1.19 6.42
CA SER A 125 9.74 -1.96 6.78
C SER A 125 10.02 -3.13 7.73
N PHE A 126 11.25 -3.66 7.76
CA PHE A 126 11.62 -4.73 8.69
C PHE A 126 12.03 -4.23 10.09
N LYS A 127 12.19 -2.91 10.30
CA LYS A 127 12.52 -2.34 11.61
C LYS A 127 11.28 -2.04 12.45
N LYS A 128 10.87 -3.04 13.24
CA LYS A 128 10.54 -2.97 14.68
C LYS A 128 9.76 -4.23 15.07
N VAL A 129 10.46 -5.35 15.24
CA VAL A 129 10.00 -6.36 16.18
C VAL A 129 10.55 -5.91 17.54
N LYS A 130 9.70 -5.36 18.42
CA LYS A 130 10.10 -5.22 19.82
C LYS A 130 10.41 -6.64 20.34
N PRO A 131 11.52 -6.83 21.08
CA PRO A 131 11.80 -8.12 21.72
C PRO A 131 10.64 -8.55 22.61
#